data_AF-A0A1B6L1R3-F1
#
_entry.id   AF-A0A1B6L1R3-F1
#
_cell.length_a   1.000
_cell.length_b   1.000
_cell.length_c   1.000
_cell.angle_alpha   90.00
_cell.angle_beta   90.00
_cell.angle_gamma   90.00
#
_symmetry.space_group_name_H-M   'P 1'
#
loop_
_entity.id
_entity.type
_entity.pdbx_description
1 polymer ?
#
loop_
_entity_poly.entity_id
_entity_poly.type
_entity_poly.pdbx_seq_one_letter_code
_entity_poly.pdbx_strand_id
1 'polypeptide(L)'
;MDNTPDWLSSEFFTQCLQNEENKQNVVVTEFRATSAIPPGEQYGSCPFRVEVVYKDSAESLQLQSLSLIVKSEVTEGAIKEVVESYGSCEAMFYKTFLPRAKVLQSFIPKSLSSPKFSQIVLEDLTQHGFVMA
;
A
#
# COMPACT_ATOMS: atom_id res chain seq x y z
N MET A 1 2.23 4.28 20.63
CA MET A 1 1.33 3.18 20.26
C MET A 1 1.07 3.35 18.78
N ASP A 2 1.51 2.40 17.97
CA ASP A 2 1.39 2.52 16.52
C ASP A 2 -0.09 2.56 16.16
N ASN A 3 -0.52 3.69 15.58
CA ASN A 3 -1.92 3.97 15.24
C ASN A 3 -2.28 3.27 13.93
N THR A 4 -2.03 1.97 13.88
CA THR A 4 -2.25 1.11 12.73
C THR A 4 -3.76 0.95 12.53
N PRO A 5 -4.31 1.28 11.35
CA PRO A 5 -5.75 1.17 11.13
C PRO A 5 -6.26 -0.27 11.23
N ASP A 6 -7.45 -0.47 11.79
CA ASP A 6 -8.05 -1.81 11.99
C ASP A 6 -8.20 -2.63 10.70
N TRP A 7 -8.28 -1.94 9.55
CA TRP A 7 -8.39 -2.59 8.25
C TRP A 7 -7.05 -3.09 7.68
N LEU A 8 -5.92 -2.63 8.22
CA LEU A 8 -4.60 -3.03 7.77
C LEU A 8 -4.24 -4.35 8.46
N SER A 9 -4.41 -5.46 7.74
CA SER A 9 -4.28 -6.81 8.29
C SER A 9 -3.56 -7.76 7.34
N SER A 10 -3.13 -8.93 7.83
CA SER A 10 -2.58 -10.01 6.99
C SER A 10 -3.56 -10.45 5.91
N GLU A 11 -4.87 -10.44 6.19
CA GLU A 11 -5.90 -10.77 5.20
C GLU A 11 -5.95 -9.72 4.07
N PHE A 12 -5.87 -8.43 4.42
CA PHE A 12 -5.78 -7.35 3.43
C PHE A 12 -4.59 -7.56 2.48
N PHE A 13 -3.40 -7.83 3.02
CA PHE A 13 -2.21 -8.05 2.20
C PHE A 13 -2.27 -9.36 1.39
N THR A 14 -2.90 -10.40 1.93
CA THR A 14 -3.16 -11.64 1.19
C THR A 14 -4.01 -11.35 -0.04
N GLN A 15 -5.12 -10.62 0.12
CA GLN A 15 -5.98 -10.22 -1.00
C GLN A 15 -5.26 -9.32 -2.00
N CYS A 16 -4.40 -8.40 -1.54
CA CYS A 16 -3.58 -7.58 -2.43
C CYS A 16 -2.64 -8.44 -3.29
N LEU A 17 -1.94 -9.39 -2.68
CA LEU A 17 -0.96 -10.24 -3.37
C LEU A 17 -1.60 -11.26 -4.31
N GLN A 18 -2.75 -11.85 -3.93
CA GLN A 18 -3.43 -12.87 -4.74
C GLN A 18 -3.97 -12.34 -6.08
N ASN A 19 -4.14 -11.03 -6.20
CA ASN A 19 -4.52 -10.36 -7.45
C ASN A 19 -3.35 -10.22 -8.44
N GLU A 20 -2.12 -10.46 -8.00
CA GLU A 20 -0.94 -10.41 -8.88
C GLU A 20 -0.79 -11.72 -9.67
N GLU A 21 -0.17 -11.63 -10.85
CA GLU A 21 0.07 -12.80 -11.69
C GLU A 21 0.91 -13.85 -10.96
N ASN A 22 0.49 -15.12 -11.03
CA ASN A 22 1.13 -16.27 -10.38
C ASN A 22 1.15 -16.26 -8.83
N LYS A 23 0.33 -15.44 -8.18
CA LYS A 23 0.27 -15.33 -6.70
C LYS A 23 -1.06 -15.78 -6.09
N GLN A 24 -1.91 -16.50 -6.84
CA GLN A 24 -3.29 -16.85 -6.43
C GLN A 24 -3.37 -17.66 -5.12
N ASN A 25 -2.31 -18.39 -4.76
CA ASN A 25 -2.26 -19.22 -3.55
C ASN A 25 -1.47 -18.59 -2.41
N VAL A 26 -0.97 -17.35 -2.59
CA VAL A 26 -0.14 -16.68 -1.58
C VAL A 26 -0.90 -16.55 -0.27
N VAL A 27 -0.18 -16.73 0.84
CA VAL A 27 -0.68 -16.50 2.19
C VAL A 27 0.30 -15.61 2.95
N VAL A 28 -0.19 -14.50 3.48
CA VAL A 28 0.59 -13.63 4.38
C VAL A 28 0.55 -14.22 5.78
N THR A 29 1.74 -14.44 6.36
CA THR A 29 1.89 -15.01 7.70
C THR A 29 1.96 -13.94 8.77
N GLU A 30 2.64 -12.83 8.48
CA GLU A 30 2.80 -11.70 9.39
C GLU A 30 3.07 -10.40 8.62
N PHE A 31 2.82 -9.27 9.27
CA PHE A 31 3.22 -7.97 8.76
C PHE A 31 3.62 -7.05 9.92
N ARG A 32 4.44 -6.06 9.61
CA ARG A 32 4.79 -4.97 10.53
C ARG A 32 4.61 -3.65 9.84
N ALA A 33 3.75 -2.80 10.39
CA ALA A 33 3.50 -1.45 9.90
C ALA A 33 4.18 -0.41 10.80
N THR A 34 4.77 0.61 10.19
CA THR A 34 5.33 1.79 10.86
C THR A 34 5.00 3.04 10.05
N SER A 35 5.00 4.22 10.66
CA SER A 35 4.83 5.46 9.90
C SER A 35 5.95 5.59 8.86
N ALA A 36 5.59 5.86 7.60
CA ALA A 36 6.59 6.06 6.54
C ALA A 36 7.29 7.42 6.64
N ILE A 37 6.68 8.36 7.36
CA ILE A 37 7.07 9.77 7.45
C ILE A 37 7.03 10.26 8.91
N PRO A 38 7.72 11.37 9.23
CA PRO A 38 7.62 12.03 10.52
C PRO A 38 6.21 12.60 10.80
N PRO A 39 5.82 12.73 12.08
CA PRO A 39 4.60 13.45 12.45
C PRO A 39 4.61 14.89 11.93
N GLY A 40 3.50 15.33 11.33
CA GLY A 40 3.34 16.68 10.78
C GLY A 40 3.57 16.80 9.26
N GLU A 41 4.18 15.80 8.63
CA GLU A 41 4.47 15.78 7.18
C GLU A 41 3.46 14.94 6.39
N GLN A 42 2.29 14.69 6.96
CA GLN A 42 1.33 13.73 6.43
C GLN A 42 0.46 14.27 5.28
N TYR A 43 0.40 15.60 5.11
CA TYR A 43 -0.23 16.31 3.98
C TYR A 43 -1.55 15.69 3.48
N GLY A 44 -2.46 15.34 4.40
CA GLY A 44 -3.79 14.79 4.06
C GLY A 44 -3.83 13.28 3.77
N SER A 45 -2.72 12.58 3.90
CA SER A 45 -2.62 11.11 3.80
C SER A 45 -1.92 10.51 5.02
N CYS A 46 -2.09 9.21 5.26
CA CYS A 46 -1.38 8.48 6.31
C CYS A 46 -0.54 7.35 5.68
N PRO A 47 0.69 7.62 5.21
CA PRO A 47 1.52 6.59 4.60
C PRO A 47 2.17 5.70 5.68
N PHE A 48 1.94 4.41 5.59
CA PHE A 48 2.60 3.38 6.39
C PHE A 48 3.64 2.66 5.55
N ARG A 49 4.84 2.51 6.09
CA ARG A 49 5.82 1.54 5.60
C ARG A 49 5.51 0.19 6.23
N VAL A 50 5.28 -0.80 5.39
CA VAL A 50 4.87 -2.14 5.81
C VAL A 50 5.84 -3.18 5.29
N GLU A 51 6.39 -3.97 6.20
CA GLU A 51 7.07 -5.21 5.88
C GLU A 51 6.06 -6.34 5.95
N VAL A 52 5.91 -7.09 4.85
CA VAL A 52 4.97 -8.22 4.74
C VAL A 52 5.78 -9.49 4.53
N VAL A 53 5.53 -10.50 5.37
CA VAL A 53 6.11 -11.83 5.24
C VAL A 53 5.02 -12.80 4.76
N TYR A 54 5.33 -13.56 3.73
CA TYR A 54 4.35 -14.41 3.04
C TYR A 54 4.97 -15.71 2.52
N LYS A 55 4.10 -16.62 2.10
CA LYS A 55 4.42 -17.88 1.43
C LYS A 55 3.69 -17.97 0.11
N ASP A 56 4.29 -18.62 -0.88
CA ASP A 56 3.65 -18.83 -2.20
C ASP A 56 2.44 -19.78 -2.15
N SER A 57 2.39 -20.65 -1.15
CA SER A 57 1.21 -21.46 -0.80
C SER A 57 1.22 -21.80 0.71
N ALA A 58 0.09 -22.26 1.24
CA ALA A 58 -0.03 -22.65 2.65
C ALA A 58 0.94 -23.79 3.03
N GLU A 59 1.21 -24.70 2.09
CA GLU A 59 2.10 -25.85 2.25
C GLU A 59 3.58 -25.48 2.11
N SER A 60 3.89 -24.32 1.54
CA SER A 60 5.27 -23.88 1.35
C SER A 60 5.94 -23.64 2.71
N LEU A 61 7.18 -24.12 2.83
CA LEU A 61 8.05 -23.85 3.98
C LEU A 61 8.91 -22.60 3.76
N GLN A 62 9.00 -22.11 2.52
CA GLN A 62 9.81 -20.95 2.20
C GLN A 62 9.04 -19.67 2.51
N LEU A 63 9.63 -18.84 3.36
CA LEU A 63 9.16 -17.49 3.64
C LEU A 63 9.81 -16.51 2.66
N GLN A 64 9.00 -15.57 2.19
CA GLN A 64 9.42 -14.43 1.39
C GLN A 64 9.01 -13.16 2.13
N SER A 65 9.75 -12.08 1.92
CA SER A 65 9.39 -10.77 2.46
C SER A 65 9.37 -9.73 1.34
N LEU A 66 8.52 -8.72 1.53
CA LEU A 66 8.44 -7.58 0.64
C LEU A 66 8.16 -6.32 1.47
N SER A 67 8.66 -5.17 1.01
CA SER A 67 8.45 -3.87 1.63
C SER A 67 7.52 -3.00 0.78
N LEU A 68 6.50 -2.41 1.41
CA LEU A 68 5.46 -1.60 0.76
C LEU A 68 5.28 -0.26 1.44
N ILE A 69 4.77 0.69 0.66
CA ILE A 69 4.10 1.89 1.17
C ILE A 69 2.59 1.72 0.98
N VAL A 70 1.85 1.70 2.08
CA VAL A 70 0.39 1.72 2.06
C VAL A 70 -0.07 3.13 2.38
N LYS A 71 -0.86 3.75 1.49
CA LYS A 71 -1.43 5.06 1.74
C LYS A 71 -2.94 4.97 1.80
N SER A 72 -3.49 5.73 2.73
CA SER A 72 -4.91 6.03 2.84
C SER A 72 -5.11 7.53 3.00
N GLU A 73 -6.30 7.99 2.65
CA GLU A 73 -6.78 9.31 3.04
C GLU A 73 -6.89 9.41 4.56
N VAL A 74 -6.77 10.64 5.07
CA VAL A 74 -7.04 10.95 6.48
C VAL A 74 -8.54 10.77 6.76
N THR A 75 -8.87 9.88 7.69
CA THR A 75 -10.26 9.51 8.01
C THR A 75 -10.86 10.32 9.17
N GLU A 76 -10.05 11.16 9.83
CA GLU A 76 -10.40 11.86 11.06
C GLU A 76 -9.78 13.27 11.13
N GLY A 77 -10.36 14.14 11.97
CA GLY A 77 -9.85 15.49 12.20
C GLY A 77 -10.27 16.52 11.15
N ALA A 78 -9.83 17.76 11.36
CA ALA A 78 -10.31 18.94 10.61
C ALA A 78 -9.99 18.90 9.10
N ILE A 79 -9.03 18.08 8.67
CA ILE A 79 -8.59 17.99 7.27
C ILE A 79 -9.43 16.98 6.47
N LYS A 80 -10.21 16.12 7.15
CA LYS A 80 -11.05 15.09 6.52
C LYS A 80 -12.01 15.66 5.48
N GLU A 81 -12.81 16.66 5.85
CA GLU A 81 -13.83 17.25 4.95
C GLU A 81 -13.19 17.85 3.69
N VAL A 82 -12.00 18.42 3.84
CA VAL A 82 -11.22 18.98 2.74
C VAL A 82 -10.73 17.86 1.81
N VAL A 83 -10.16 16.79 2.35
CA VAL A 83 -9.71 15.63 1.56
C VAL A 83 -10.87 14.94 0.83
N GLU A 84 -11.99 14.74 1.51
CA GLU A 84 -13.21 14.15 0.93
C GLU A 84 -13.75 15.00 -0.25
N SER A 85 -13.60 16.33 -0.20
CA SER A 85 -14.06 17.22 -1.26
C SER A 85 -13.30 17.06 -2.59
N TYR A 86 -12.03 16.62 -2.54
CA TYR A 86 -11.24 16.32 -3.74
C TYR A 86 -11.50 14.90 -4.26
N GLY A 87 -12.08 14.03 -3.44
CA GLY A 87 -12.25 12.61 -3.71
C GLY A 87 -10.91 11.86 -3.80
N SER A 88 -10.98 10.56 -4.05
CA SER A 88 -9.80 9.67 -4.09
C SER A 88 -8.99 9.80 -5.38
N CYS A 89 -8.45 10.99 -5.67
CA CYS A 89 -7.67 11.29 -6.86
C CYS A 89 -6.48 10.35 -7.04
N GLU A 90 -5.76 10.04 -5.96
CA GLU A 90 -4.58 9.16 -6.02
C GLU A 90 -4.99 7.72 -6.36
N ALA A 91 -6.05 7.20 -5.72
CA ALA A 91 -6.62 5.90 -6.09
C ALA A 91 -7.10 5.87 -7.55
N MET A 92 -7.79 6.91 -8.00
CA MET A 92 -8.22 7.04 -9.41
C MET A 92 -7.03 7.07 -10.37
N PHE A 93 -5.93 7.74 -10.00
CA PHE A 93 -4.72 7.75 -10.78
C PHE A 93 -4.15 6.34 -10.96
N TYR A 94 -3.90 5.62 -9.86
CA TYR A 94 -3.30 4.28 -9.92
C TYR A 94 -4.23 3.20 -10.50
N LYS A 95 -5.54 3.25 -10.20
CA LYS A 95 -6.49 2.18 -10.55
C LYS A 95 -7.20 2.40 -11.89
N THR A 96 -7.36 3.65 -12.33
CA THR A 96 -8.14 3.96 -13.53
C THR A 96 -7.28 4.55 -14.64
N PHE A 97 -6.46 5.56 -14.35
CA PHE A 97 -5.67 6.26 -15.35
C PHE A 97 -4.42 5.47 -15.76
N LEU A 98 -3.61 5.06 -14.78
CA LEU A 98 -2.31 4.45 -15.00
C LEU A 98 -2.35 3.16 -15.84
N PRO A 99 -3.31 2.24 -15.69
CA PRO A 99 -3.40 1.06 -16.56
C PRO A 99 -3.57 1.41 -18.05
N ARG A 100 -4.12 2.60 -18.36
CA ARG A 100 -4.27 3.12 -19.72
C ARG A 100 -3.02 3.87 -20.20
N ALA A 101 -2.24 4.43 -19.27
CA ALA A 101 -1.02 5.18 -19.54
C ALA A 101 0.25 4.32 -19.41
N LYS A 102 0.32 3.22 -20.18
CA LYS A 102 1.42 2.22 -20.08
C LYS A 102 2.84 2.81 -20.15
N VAL A 103 3.03 3.90 -20.89
CA VAL A 103 4.32 4.60 -21.01
C VAL A 103 4.86 5.12 -19.68
N LEU A 104 3.98 5.39 -18.70
CA LEU A 104 4.37 5.93 -17.40
C LEU A 104 4.74 4.85 -16.38
N GLN A 105 4.39 3.58 -16.64
CA GLN A 105 4.55 2.50 -15.66
C GLN A 105 6.02 2.25 -15.26
N SER A 106 6.98 2.61 -16.11
CA SER A 106 8.41 2.49 -15.82
C SER A 106 8.98 3.65 -15.00
N PHE A 107 8.23 4.74 -14.82
CA PHE A 107 8.71 5.98 -14.19
C PHE A 107 8.10 6.23 -12.81
N ILE A 108 7.28 5.31 -12.32
CA ILE A 108 6.54 5.44 -11.07
C ILE A 108 6.70 4.17 -10.23
N PRO A 109 6.43 4.22 -8.92
CA PRO A 109 6.39 3.01 -8.10
C PRO A 109 5.38 2.01 -8.65
N LYS A 110 5.72 0.72 -8.65
CA LYS A 110 4.74 -0.33 -8.93
C LYS A 110 3.63 -0.28 -7.87
N SER A 111 2.40 -0.51 -8.30
CA SER A 111 1.24 -0.59 -7.41
C SER A 111 0.66 -1.99 -7.40
N LEU A 112 0.39 -2.52 -6.21
CA LEU A 112 -0.41 -3.73 -6.05
C LEU A 112 -1.89 -3.39 -6.10
N SER A 113 -2.70 -4.31 -6.63
CA SER A 113 -4.15 -4.20 -6.50
C SER A 113 -4.55 -4.18 -5.02
N SER A 114 -5.56 -3.38 -4.69
CA SER A 114 -6.09 -3.30 -3.32
C SER A 114 -7.59 -3.58 -3.32
N PRO A 115 -8.08 -4.43 -2.39
CA PRO A 115 -9.51 -4.73 -2.26
C PRO A 115 -10.34 -3.51 -1.83
N LYS A 116 -9.70 -2.46 -1.31
CA LYS A 116 -10.36 -1.20 -0.92
C LYS A 116 -10.01 -0.10 -1.91
N PHE A 117 -11.01 0.52 -2.54
CA PHE A 117 -10.78 1.49 -3.61
C PHE A 117 -9.91 2.67 -3.18
N SER A 118 -10.19 3.29 -2.03
CA SER A 118 -9.45 4.45 -1.52
C SER A 118 -8.01 4.16 -1.07
N GLN A 119 -7.65 2.88 -0.88
CA GLN A 119 -6.32 2.50 -0.44
C GLN A 119 -5.43 2.16 -1.62
N ILE A 120 -4.21 2.67 -1.57
CA ILE A 120 -3.16 2.35 -2.53
C ILE A 120 -2.02 1.63 -1.83
N VAL A 121 -1.46 0.65 -2.54
CA VAL A 121 -0.38 -0.19 -2.05
C VAL A 121 0.72 -0.09 -3.08
N LEU A 122 1.84 0.51 -2.70
CA LEU A 122 2.93 0.86 -3.59
C LEU A 122 4.22 0.15 -3.16
N GLU A 123 5.10 -0.06 -4.12
CA GLU A 123 6.48 -0.45 -3.92
C GLU A 123 7.21 0.54 -2.98
N ASP A 124 7.96 0.01 -2.01
CA ASP A 124 8.87 0.83 -1.20
C ASP A 124 10.17 1.13 -1.95
N LEU A 125 10.28 2.35 -2.45
CA LEU A 125 11.44 2.83 -3.20
C LEU A 125 12.70 3.02 -2.35
N THR A 126 12.63 2.94 -1.02
CA THR A 126 13.85 3.00 -0.19
C THR A 126 14.81 1.84 -0.48
N GLN A 127 14.29 0.70 -0.92
CA GLN A 127 15.10 -0.43 -1.39
C GLN A 127 15.94 -0.10 -2.63
N HIS A 128 15.57 0.96 -3.36
CA HIS A 128 16.29 1.48 -4.53
C HIS A 128 17.14 2.73 -4.20
N GLY A 129 17.31 3.06 -2.92
CA GLY A 129 18.13 4.19 -2.47
C GLY A 129 17.42 5.55 -2.52
N PHE A 130 16.11 5.59 -2.79
CA PHE A 130 15.34 6.83 -2.71
C PHE A 130 15.07 7.20 -1.25
N VAL A 131 15.16 8.48 -0.95
CA VAL A 131 14.85 9.05 0.37
C VAL A 131 13.76 10.10 0.17
N MET A 132 12.74 10.08 1.03
CA MET A 132 11.75 11.16 1.07
C MET A 132 12.48 12.45 1.48
N ALA A 133 12.42 13.46 0.61
CA ALA A 133 13.08 14.76 0.78
C ALA A 133 12.24 15.72 1.63
#